data_AF-A0AAP3E4T5-F1
#
_entry.id   AF-A0AAP3E4T5-F1
#
_cell.length_a   1.000
_cell.length_b   1.000
_cell.length_c   1.000
_cell.angle_alpha   90.00
_cell.angle_beta   90.00
_cell.angle_gamma   90.00
#
_symmetry.space_group_name_H-M   'P 1'
#
loop_
_entity.id
_entity.type
_entity.pdbx_description
1 polymer ?
#
loop_
_entity_poly.entity_id
_entity_poly.type
_entity_poly.pdbx_seq_one_letter_code
_entity_poly.pdbx_strand_id
1 'polypeptide(L)'
;MSEKLPSQAHFWGIREEELHVLYTITYWFNGKPVKIRGKKRRIATHHDLPLDDLFQGTRWDYKTHGHAHKRLLNNGLLQEKYVCRRKIDWAPTQEGRKAIRDVLKQWSDSLRPEWADEEQDGPLFGDPNEGVVHRKGVEIAARIFPGMPWAWSMERNGRAYGVEWYPTDKEGQSCHDLHIDTHEQMTDVGIEVITDSNNIDRLVAKWRRLRDEDRTTFWVFDRRETACRLWNELDYRGLFHLDGKFRKHGNWSSQAINRKIWRSSDIYRGEPAGDIVQTVTGLLEGDEDTIQDLFEEYYSTI
;
A
#
# COMPACT_ATOMS: atom_id res chain seq x y z
N MET A 1 21.49 -13.18 -12.79
CA MET A 1 21.62 -11.97 -13.63
C MET A 1 22.77 -12.17 -14.59
N SER A 2 22.57 -11.82 -15.87
CA SER A 2 23.62 -11.75 -16.90
C SER A 2 24.77 -10.85 -16.44
N GLU A 3 26.01 -11.18 -16.80
CA GLU A 3 27.24 -10.50 -16.37
C GLU A 3 27.42 -9.08 -16.97
N LYS A 4 26.52 -8.61 -17.85
CA LYS A 4 26.61 -7.28 -18.45
C LYS A 4 25.63 -6.31 -17.82
N LEU A 5 26.17 -5.26 -17.20
CA LEU A 5 25.44 -4.10 -16.71
C LEU A 5 24.60 -3.46 -17.83
N PRO A 6 23.31 -3.13 -17.59
CA PRO A 6 22.50 -2.37 -18.53
C PRO A 6 23.16 -1.02 -18.86
N SER A 7 23.03 -0.53 -20.09
CA SER A 7 23.62 0.76 -20.48
C SER A 7 23.07 1.93 -19.64
N GLN A 8 21.81 1.83 -19.22
CA GLN A 8 21.13 2.78 -18.34
C GLN A 8 21.77 2.85 -16.95
N ALA A 9 22.41 1.76 -16.48
CA ALA A 9 23.12 1.79 -15.21
C ALA A 9 24.28 2.80 -15.23
N HIS A 10 24.94 2.98 -16.39
CA HIS A 10 25.98 3.99 -16.54
C HIS A 10 25.45 5.41 -16.43
N PHE A 11 24.26 5.70 -16.99
CA PHE A 11 23.60 7.00 -16.87
C PHE A 11 23.33 7.34 -15.40
N TRP A 12 22.83 6.37 -14.64
CA TRP A 12 22.54 6.53 -13.21
C TRP A 12 23.77 6.41 -12.30
N GLY A 13 24.96 6.13 -12.84
CA GLY A 13 26.17 5.88 -12.05
C GLY A 13 26.10 4.64 -11.15
N ILE A 14 25.23 3.69 -11.51
CA ILE A 14 24.95 2.44 -10.78
C ILE A 14 25.93 1.36 -11.23
N ARG A 15 26.58 0.73 -10.25
CA ARG A 15 27.46 -0.44 -10.41
C ARG A 15 26.69 -1.74 -10.16
N GLU A 16 27.35 -2.86 -10.42
CA GLU A 16 26.74 -4.19 -10.29
C GLU A 16 26.21 -4.46 -8.87
N GLU A 17 26.98 -4.14 -7.84
CA GLU A 17 26.58 -4.36 -6.46
C GLU A 17 25.40 -3.45 -6.06
N GLU A 18 25.32 -2.24 -6.61
CA GLU A 18 24.19 -1.34 -6.41
C GLU A 18 22.93 -1.88 -7.10
N LEU A 19 23.10 -2.51 -8.27
CA LEU A 19 22.02 -3.18 -8.97
C LEU A 19 21.46 -4.35 -8.17
N HIS A 20 22.31 -5.14 -7.50
CA HIS A 20 21.90 -6.22 -6.60
C HIS A 20 21.09 -5.70 -5.39
N VAL A 21 21.48 -4.55 -4.84
CA VAL A 21 20.72 -3.88 -3.77
C VAL A 21 19.35 -3.47 -4.28
N LEU A 22 19.28 -2.75 -5.40
CA LEU A 22 18.02 -2.29 -5.99
C LEU A 22 17.11 -3.47 -6.38
N TYR A 23 17.68 -4.55 -6.91
CA TYR A 23 16.96 -5.78 -7.22
C TYR A 23 16.34 -6.40 -5.98
N THR A 24 17.13 -6.57 -4.90
CA THR A 24 16.65 -7.13 -3.63
C THR A 24 15.51 -6.30 -3.04
N ILE A 25 15.63 -4.97 -3.06
CA ILE A 25 14.59 -4.04 -2.62
C ILE A 25 13.33 -4.20 -3.48
N THR A 26 13.48 -4.20 -4.80
CA THR A 26 12.36 -4.30 -5.76
C THR A 26 11.63 -5.64 -5.64
N TYR A 27 12.37 -6.72 -5.40
CA TYR A 27 11.81 -8.04 -5.16
C TYR A 27 10.89 -8.03 -3.92
N TRP A 28 11.37 -7.49 -2.80
CA TRP A 28 10.54 -7.33 -1.59
C TRP A 28 9.35 -6.38 -1.82
N PHE A 29 9.59 -5.28 -2.52
CA PHE A 29 8.58 -4.26 -2.83
C PHE A 29 7.41 -4.86 -3.61
N ASN A 30 7.67 -5.71 -4.61
CA ASN A 30 6.65 -6.38 -5.42
C ASN A 30 6.01 -7.60 -4.72
N GLY A 31 5.91 -7.62 -3.38
CA GLY A 31 5.18 -8.70 -2.70
C GLY A 31 5.87 -10.07 -2.70
N LYS A 32 7.05 -10.20 -3.30
CA LYS A 32 7.71 -11.50 -3.47
C LYS A 32 8.20 -12.06 -2.14
N PRO A 33 8.16 -13.39 -1.97
CA PRO A 33 8.53 -14.00 -0.73
C PRO A 33 10.04 -14.17 -0.59
N VAL A 34 10.59 -13.76 0.55
CA VAL A 34 12.01 -13.91 0.89
C VAL A 34 12.14 -14.93 2.03
N LYS A 35 13.04 -15.91 1.89
CA LYS A 35 13.29 -16.91 2.93
C LYS A 35 14.34 -16.38 3.92
N ILE A 36 13.91 -16.03 5.12
CA ILE A 36 14.76 -15.43 6.16
C ILE A 36 14.68 -16.29 7.41
N ARG A 37 15.84 -16.81 7.86
CA ARG A 37 15.95 -17.73 9.00
C ARG A 37 14.96 -18.90 8.93
N GLY A 38 14.87 -19.50 7.73
CA GLY A 38 14.00 -20.65 7.47
C GLY A 38 12.51 -20.32 7.26
N LYS A 39 12.07 -19.08 7.47
CA LYS A 39 10.67 -18.67 7.32
C LYS A 39 10.45 -17.86 6.03
N LYS A 40 9.35 -18.13 5.33
CA LYS A 40 8.90 -17.34 4.18
C LYS A 40 8.31 -16.03 4.70
N ARG A 41 8.89 -14.89 4.34
CA ARG A 41 8.40 -13.55 4.72
C ARG A 41 8.01 -12.77 3.47
N ARG A 42 6.99 -11.91 3.59
CA ARG A 42 6.53 -11.01 2.52
C ARG A 42 6.29 -9.62 3.11
N ILE A 43 6.32 -8.61 2.25
CA ILE A 43 5.94 -7.23 2.63
C ILE A 43 4.52 -7.19 3.23
N ALA A 44 3.58 -8.01 2.74
CA ALA A 44 2.20 -8.09 3.22
C ALA A 44 2.01 -8.66 4.65
N THR A 45 3.00 -9.38 5.20
CA THR A 45 2.80 -10.18 6.44
C THR A 45 3.75 -9.83 7.58
N HIS A 46 4.80 -9.07 7.31
CA HIS A 46 5.82 -8.76 8.30
C HIS A 46 6.16 -7.28 8.23
N HIS A 47 6.59 -6.68 9.33
CA HIS A 47 7.21 -5.34 9.25
C HIS A 47 8.39 -5.36 8.29
N ASP A 48 8.65 -4.22 7.67
CA ASP A 48 9.81 -4.06 6.79
C ASP A 48 11.10 -4.34 7.56
N LEU A 49 11.97 -5.09 6.90
CA LEU A 49 13.15 -5.66 7.49
C LEU A 49 14.37 -4.79 7.16
N PRO A 50 15.38 -4.77 8.02
CA PRO A 50 16.70 -4.29 7.64
C PRO A 50 17.19 -4.92 6.33
N LEU A 51 17.96 -4.16 5.53
CA LEU A 51 18.39 -4.64 4.21
C LEU A 51 19.29 -5.89 4.32
N ASP A 52 20.10 -6.00 5.37
CA ASP A 52 20.93 -7.18 5.64
C ASP A 52 20.12 -8.46 5.85
N ASP A 53 18.97 -8.37 6.53
CA ASP A 53 18.02 -9.48 6.67
C ASP A 53 17.39 -9.86 5.32
N LEU A 54 17.08 -8.89 4.44
CA LEU A 54 16.56 -9.18 3.10
C LEU A 54 17.57 -9.94 2.23
N PHE A 55 18.86 -9.61 2.35
CA PHE A 55 19.93 -10.30 1.63
C PHE A 55 20.07 -11.78 2.01
N GLN A 56 19.68 -12.20 3.23
CA GLN A 56 19.71 -13.61 3.66
C GLN A 56 18.87 -14.53 2.78
N GLY A 57 17.82 -14.01 2.14
CA GLY A 57 17.00 -14.79 1.20
C GLY A 57 17.46 -14.73 -0.25
N THR A 58 18.66 -14.19 -0.49
CA THR A 58 19.28 -14.09 -1.82
C THR A 58 20.54 -14.93 -1.89
N ARG A 59 21.14 -15.01 -3.08
CA ARG A 59 22.47 -15.62 -3.28
C ARG A 59 23.63 -14.69 -2.93
N TRP A 60 23.34 -13.41 -2.61
CA TRP A 60 24.35 -12.40 -2.33
C TRP A 60 24.52 -12.18 -0.83
N ASP A 61 25.73 -11.79 -0.41
CA ASP A 61 26.02 -11.44 0.97
C ASP A 61 25.97 -9.92 1.17
N TYR A 62 25.25 -9.46 2.18
CA TYR A 62 25.18 -8.04 2.50
C TYR A 62 26.54 -7.45 2.86
N LYS A 63 27.46 -8.22 3.46
CA LYS A 63 28.78 -7.70 3.84
C LYS A 63 29.56 -7.16 2.65
N THR A 64 29.44 -7.80 1.49
CA THR A 64 30.09 -7.34 0.25
C THR A 64 29.32 -6.22 -0.45
N HIS A 65 28.05 -5.99 -0.09
CA HIS A 65 27.17 -4.99 -0.70
C HIS A 65 26.91 -3.75 0.19
N GLY A 66 27.38 -3.74 1.44
CA GLY A 66 27.15 -2.64 2.37
C GLY A 66 27.69 -1.28 1.89
N HIS A 67 28.81 -1.27 1.15
CA HIS A 67 29.32 -0.05 0.52
C HIS A 67 28.44 0.45 -0.63
N ALA A 68 27.87 -0.46 -1.43
CA ALA A 68 26.93 -0.13 -2.49
C ALA A 68 25.65 0.48 -1.93
N HIS A 69 25.11 -0.10 -0.84
CA HIS A 69 23.96 0.47 -0.13
C HIS A 69 24.21 1.92 0.32
N LYS A 70 25.37 2.17 0.97
CA LYS A 70 25.74 3.53 1.40
C LYS A 70 25.88 4.51 0.22
N ARG A 71 26.38 4.06 -0.93
CA ARG A 71 26.48 4.91 -2.13
C ARG A 71 25.11 5.26 -2.69
N LEU A 72 24.18 4.32 -2.74
CA LEU A 72 22.80 4.58 -3.17
C LEU A 72 22.09 5.59 -2.26
N LEU A 73 22.33 5.53 -0.94
CA LEU A 73 21.88 6.54 0.02
C LEU A 73 22.51 7.92 -0.25
N ASN A 74 23.84 7.97 -0.38
CA ASN A 74 24.57 9.22 -0.61
C ASN A 74 24.21 9.88 -1.96
N ASN A 75 23.86 9.09 -2.96
CA ASN A 75 23.42 9.55 -4.28
C ASN A 75 21.93 9.95 -4.30
N GLY A 76 21.22 9.85 -3.17
CA GLY A 76 19.81 10.22 -3.08
C GLY A 76 18.84 9.28 -3.80
N LEU A 77 19.28 8.06 -4.16
CA LEU A 77 18.41 7.04 -4.74
C LEU A 77 17.61 6.28 -3.68
N LEU A 78 18.19 6.13 -2.49
CA LEU A 78 17.52 5.58 -1.31
C LEU A 78 17.43 6.63 -0.21
N GLN A 79 16.52 6.43 0.74
CA GLN A 79 16.35 7.28 1.91
C GLN A 79 15.96 6.47 3.13
N GLU A 80 16.22 7.04 4.30
CA GLU A 80 15.66 6.54 5.54
C GLU A 80 14.17 6.89 5.62
N LYS A 81 13.36 5.93 6.09
CA LYS A 81 11.91 6.13 6.27
C LYS A 81 11.38 5.30 7.42
N TYR A 82 10.37 5.80 8.11
CA TYR A 82 9.58 5.00 9.04
C TYR A 82 8.41 4.35 8.29
N VAL A 83 8.32 3.02 8.34
CA VAL A 83 7.22 2.21 7.80
C VAL A 83 6.68 1.34 8.91
N CYS A 84 5.38 1.44 9.20
CA CYS A 84 4.73 0.75 10.30
C CYS A 84 5.53 0.80 11.62
N ARG A 85 5.89 2.04 12.04
CA ARG A 85 6.69 2.36 13.25
C ARG A 85 8.12 1.83 13.27
N ARG A 86 8.62 1.21 12.20
CA ARG A 86 10.01 0.75 12.10
C ARG A 86 10.80 1.61 11.11
N LYS A 87 12.03 1.95 11.50
CA LYS A 87 12.95 2.65 10.61
C LYS A 87 13.57 1.65 9.64
N ILE A 88 13.55 2.00 8.36
CA ILE A 88 14.34 1.37 7.30
C ILE A 88 15.25 2.44 6.68
N ASP A 89 16.36 2.02 6.12
CA ASP A 89 17.37 2.86 5.48
C ASP A 89 17.52 2.59 3.97
N TRP A 90 16.54 1.92 3.38
CA TRP A 90 16.59 1.49 1.98
C TRP A 90 15.35 1.88 1.17
N ALA A 91 14.49 2.78 1.67
CA ALA A 91 13.29 3.17 0.94
C ALA A 91 13.66 3.90 -0.37
N PRO A 92 13.16 3.51 -1.54
CA PRO A 92 13.46 4.25 -2.78
C PRO A 92 12.89 5.67 -2.75
N THR A 93 13.69 6.65 -3.17
CA THR A 93 13.21 8.02 -3.46
C THR A 93 12.45 8.03 -4.80
N GLN A 94 11.89 9.18 -5.19
CA GLN A 94 11.28 9.31 -6.51
C GLN A 94 12.31 9.07 -7.63
N GLU A 95 13.52 9.62 -7.49
CA GLU A 95 14.63 9.37 -8.41
C GLU A 95 15.11 7.91 -8.33
N GLY A 96 15.16 7.33 -7.13
CA GLY A 96 15.43 5.90 -6.95
C GLY A 96 14.47 5.00 -7.71
N ARG A 97 13.16 5.30 -7.70
CA ARG A 97 12.16 4.55 -8.47
C ARG A 97 12.33 4.72 -9.98
N LYS A 98 12.68 5.92 -10.46
CA LYS A 98 13.04 6.13 -11.87
C LYS A 98 14.25 5.29 -12.26
N ALA A 99 15.32 5.34 -11.46
CA ALA A 99 16.51 4.54 -11.67
C ALA A 99 16.19 3.04 -11.71
N ILE A 100 15.41 2.53 -10.75
CA ILE A 100 14.94 1.13 -10.72
C ILE A 100 14.25 0.76 -12.03
N ARG A 101 13.30 1.58 -12.52
CA ARG A 101 12.60 1.30 -13.78
C ARG A 101 13.54 1.19 -14.96
N ASP A 102 14.51 2.08 -15.04
CA ASP A 102 15.43 2.12 -16.17
C ASP A 102 16.43 0.97 -16.13
N VAL A 103 16.98 0.64 -14.96
CA VAL A 103 18.06 -0.35 -14.84
C VAL A 103 17.56 -1.77 -14.65
N LEU A 104 16.37 -1.97 -14.05
CA LEU A 104 15.86 -3.32 -13.77
C LEU A 104 14.90 -3.87 -14.83
N LYS A 105 14.58 -3.11 -15.88
CA LYS A 105 13.61 -3.51 -16.92
C LYS A 105 13.86 -4.89 -17.51
N GLN A 106 15.11 -5.27 -17.75
CA GLN A 106 15.43 -6.59 -18.33
C GLN A 106 15.17 -7.78 -17.38
N TRP A 107 14.79 -7.51 -16.13
CA TRP A 107 14.43 -8.51 -15.13
C TRP A 107 12.95 -8.44 -14.71
N SER A 108 12.10 -7.67 -15.40
CA SER A 108 10.67 -7.53 -15.09
C SER A 108 9.97 -8.87 -14.86
N ASP A 109 10.20 -9.87 -15.71
CA ASP A 109 9.58 -11.21 -15.58
C ASP A 109 9.88 -11.87 -14.22
N SER A 110 11.13 -11.78 -13.75
CA SER A 110 11.54 -12.33 -12.45
C SER A 110 10.97 -11.55 -11.26
N LEU A 111 10.69 -10.27 -11.47
CA LEU A 111 10.16 -9.32 -10.48
C LEU A 111 8.63 -9.29 -10.46
N ARG A 112 7.95 -9.83 -11.49
CA ARG A 112 6.49 -9.83 -11.66
C ARG A 112 5.75 -10.52 -10.51
N PRO A 113 4.95 -9.82 -9.69
CA PRO A 113 4.18 -10.45 -8.64
C PRO A 113 3.15 -11.44 -9.19
N GLU A 114 2.66 -12.33 -8.32
CA GLU A 114 1.65 -13.35 -8.67
C GLU A 114 0.32 -12.71 -9.15
N TRP A 115 0.00 -11.51 -8.65
CA TRP A 115 -1.22 -10.78 -8.99
C TRP A 115 -1.13 -9.99 -10.31
N ALA A 116 0.06 -9.69 -10.83
CA ALA A 116 0.22 -8.90 -12.04
C ALA A 116 -0.06 -9.71 -13.32
N ASP A 117 -0.71 -9.08 -14.29
CA ASP A 117 -0.95 -9.64 -15.63
C ASP A 117 0.32 -9.73 -16.46
N GLU A 118 0.32 -10.64 -17.45
CA GLU A 118 1.45 -10.78 -18.37
C GLU A 118 1.65 -9.57 -19.27
N GLU A 119 0.59 -8.79 -19.48
CA GLU A 119 0.59 -7.57 -20.27
C GLU A 119 1.15 -6.36 -19.50
N GLN A 120 1.29 -6.46 -18.17
CA GLN A 120 1.93 -5.41 -17.37
C GLN A 120 3.46 -5.49 -17.50
N ASP A 121 4.09 -4.37 -17.87
CA ASP A 121 5.55 -4.25 -18.01
C ASP A 121 6.16 -3.40 -16.89
N GLY A 122 7.47 -3.60 -16.68
CA GLY A 122 8.31 -2.83 -15.78
C GLY A 122 8.69 -3.59 -14.51
N PRO A 123 9.76 -3.17 -13.83
CA PRO A 123 10.24 -3.85 -12.63
C PRO A 123 9.47 -3.44 -11.36
N LEU A 124 8.68 -2.35 -11.40
CA LEU A 124 7.80 -1.90 -10.32
C LEU A 124 6.36 -2.03 -10.80
N PHE A 125 5.65 -3.06 -10.32
CA PHE A 125 4.28 -3.37 -10.74
C PHE A 125 3.27 -2.61 -9.86
N GLY A 126 2.17 -2.08 -10.42
CA GLY A 126 1.21 -1.20 -9.74
C GLY A 126 1.48 0.28 -10.06
N ASP A 127 1.29 1.22 -9.12
CA ASP A 127 1.67 2.62 -9.35
C ASP A 127 3.21 2.75 -9.27
N PRO A 128 3.91 3.02 -10.38
CA PRO A 128 5.37 3.09 -10.40
C PRO A 128 5.94 4.24 -9.56
N ASN A 129 5.10 5.18 -9.11
CA ASN A 129 5.48 6.32 -8.30
C ASN A 129 5.15 6.15 -6.82
N GLU A 130 4.55 5.05 -6.41
CA GLU A 130 4.16 4.85 -5.02
C GLU A 130 5.38 4.63 -4.10
N GLY A 131 5.27 5.09 -2.86
CA GLY A 131 6.30 4.86 -1.84
C GLY A 131 6.12 3.56 -1.09
N VAL A 132 7.14 3.13 -0.34
CA VAL A 132 7.11 1.86 0.43
C VAL A 132 5.90 1.73 1.36
N VAL A 133 5.49 2.81 2.04
CA VAL A 133 4.32 2.79 2.93
C VAL A 133 3.02 2.53 2.17
N HIS A 134 2.89 3.09 0.96
CA HIS A 134 1.73 2.87 0.10
C HIS A 134 1.69 1.41 -0.33
N ARG A 135 2.78 0.94 -0.96
CA ARG A 135 2.95 -0.47 -1.37
C ARG A 135 2.64 -1.45 -0.24
N LYS A 136 3.16 -1.14 0.96
CA LYS A 136 2.92 -1.92 2.17
C LYS A 136 1.42 -2.04 2.46
N GLY A 137 0.70 -0.91 2.46
CA GLY A 137 -0.74 -0.89 2.68
C GLY A 137 -1.50 -1.71 1.65
N VAL A 138 -1.18 -1.53 0.36
CA VAL A 138 -1.85 -2.26 -0.74
C VAL A 138 -1.62 -3.77 -0.60
N GLU A 139 -0.37 -4.20 -0.39
CA GLU A 139 -0.02 -5.62 -0.28
C GLU A 139 -0.63 -6.28 0.98
N ILE A 140 -0.71 -5.56 2.11
CA ILE A 140 -1.41 -6.07 3.30
C ILE A 140 -2.91 -6.20 3.01
N ALA A 141 -3.53 -5.17 2.43
CA ALA A 141 -4.95 -5.18 2.15
C ALA A 141 -5.32 -6.30 1.17
N ALA A 142 -4.58 -6.44 0.08
CA ALA A 142 -4.81 -7.50 -0.90
C ALA A 142 -4.58 -8.92 -0.36
N ARG A 143 -3.89 -9.07 0.77
CA ARG A 143 -3.82 -10.35 1.47
C ARG A 143 -5.04 -10.60 2.35
N ILE A 144 -5.49 -9.59 3.09
CA ILE A 144 -6.51 -9.73 4.13
C ILE A 144 -7.90 -9.79 3.53
N PHE A 145 -8.25 -8.83 2.69
CA PHE A 145 -9.63 -8.61 2.25
C PHE A 145 -10.19 -9.73 1.39
N PRO A 146 -9.43 -10.32 0.44
CA PRO A 146 -9.96 -11.44 -0.35
C PRO A 146 -10.20 -12.72 0.46
N GLY A 147 -9.64 -12.82 1.68
CA GLY A 147 -9.90 -13.92 2.60
C GLY A 147 -11.15 -13.75 3.47
N MET A 148 -11.83 -12.60 3.37
CA MET A 148 -12.99 -12.31 4.22
C MET A 148 -14.22 -13.13 3.81
N PRO A 149 -15.09 -13.52 4.76
CA PRO A 149 -16.28 -14.34 4.48
C PRO A 149 -17.26 -13.73 3.47
N TRP A 150 -17.25 -12.41 3.34
CA TRP A 150 -18.14 -11.64 2.47
C TRP A 150 -17.54 -11.37 1.07
N ALA A 151 -16.25 -11.61 0.87
CA ALA A 151 -15.58 -11.42 -0.40
C ALA A 151 -15.85 -12.61 -1.34
N TRP A 152 -16.04 -12.35 -2.65
CA TRP A 152 -16.20 -13.45 -3.61
C TRP A 152 -14.96 -14.36 -3.60
N SER A 153 -15.20 -15.64 -3.37
CA SER A 153 -14.16 -16.64 -3.18
C SER A 153 -14.29 -17.74 -4.24
N MET A 154 -13.69 -17.52 -5.41
CA MET A 154 -13.22 -18.60 -6.28
C MET A 154 -11.86 -18.22 -6.83
N GLU A 155 -10.89 -19.12 -6.84
CA GLU A 155 -9.61 -18.83 -7.47
C GLU A 155 -9.71 -19.02 -8.99
N ARG A 156 -9.44 -17.97 -9.78
CA ARG A 156 -9.20 -18.12 -11.21
C ARG A 156 -7.69 -17.95 -11.44
N ASN A 157 -7.03 -19.02 -11.88
CA ASN A 157 -5.59 -19.02 -12.18
C ASN A 157 -4.69 -18.59 -10.98
N GLY A 158 -5.07 -18.95 -9.74
CA GLY A 158 -4.30 -18.59 -8.54
C GLY A 158 -4.49 -17.15 -8.07
N ARG A 159 -5.48 -16.42 -8.62
CA ARG A 159 -5.95 -15.13 -8.10
C ARG A 159 -7.31 -15.30 -7.46
N ALA A 160 -7.54 -14.63 -6.33
CA ALA A 160 -8.89 -14.45 -5.82
C ALA A 160 -9.73 -13.73 -6.89
N TYR A 161 -10.76 -14.40 -7.39
CA TYR A 161 -11.74 -13.81 -8.29
C TYR A 161 -12.45 -12.66 -7.58
N GLY A 162 -12.71 -11.58 -8.31
CA GLY A 162 -13.34 -10.38 -7.74
C GLY A 162 -12.38 -9.42 -7.05
N VAL A 163 -11.06 -9.60 -7.18
CA VAL A 163 -10.06 -8.62 -6.72
C VAL A 163 -9.42 -7.93 -7.92
N GLU A 164 -9.57 -6.62 -8.02
CA GLU A 164 -8.94 -5.80 -9.06
C GLU A 164 -7.90 -4.87 -8.46
N TRP A 165 -6.76 -4.71 -9.15
CA TRP A 165 -5.63 -3.89 -8.71
C TRP A 165 -5.45 -2.71 -9.65
N TYR A 166 -5.32 -1.50 -9.10
CA TYR A 166 -4.91 -0.33 -9.89
C TYR A 166 -3.50 -0.53 -10.52
N PRO A 167 -3.24 -0.08 -11.77
CA PRO A 167 -4.09 0.76 -12.65
C PRO A 167 -5.07 0.02 -13.56
N THR A 168 -5.20 -1.30 -13.43
CA THR A 168 -5.99 -2.12 -14.35
C THR A 168 -7.23 -2.65 -13.64
N ASP A 169 -8.28 -1.82 -13.56
CA ASP A 169 -9.63 -2.40 -13.60
C ASP A 169 -9.91 -2.93 -15.01
N LYS A 170 -10.92 -3.79 -15.15
CA LYS A 170 -11.23 -4.44 -16.44
C LYS A 170 -11.63 -3.46 -17.54
N GLU A 171 -11.93 -2.20 -17.19
CA GLU A 171 -12.41 -1.16 -18.09
C GLU A 171 -11.36 -0.06 -18.38
N GLY A 172 -10.18 -0.13 -17.76
CA GLY A 172 -9.13 0.88 -17.84
C GLY A 172 -9.48 2.22 -17.15
N GLN A 173 -10.45 2.22 -16.23
CA GLN A 173 -10.82 3.38 -15.43
C GLN A 173 -9.94 3.52 -14.18
N SER A 174 -9.85 4.73 -13.63
CA SER A 174 -9.08 4.95 -12.41
C SER A 174 -9.93 4.57 -11.20
N CYS A 175 -9.79 3.34 -10.75
CA CYS A 175 -10.40 2.86 -9.51
C CYS A 175 -9.52 3.11 -8.27
N HIS A 176 -10.01 2.63 -7.14
CA HIS A 176 -9.32 2.46 -5.85
C HIS A 176 -8.00 1.69 -6.03
N ASP A 177 -7.09 1.75 -5.05
CA ASP A 177 -5.87 0.92 -5.11
C ASP A 177 -6.21 -0.59 -5.24
N LEU A 178 -7.29 -1.02 -4.58
CA LEU A 178 -7.92 -2.33 -4.76
C LEU A 178 -9.43 -2.19 -4.84
N HIS A 179 -10.07 -3.04 -5.66
CA HIS A 179 -11.52 -3.26 -5.65
C HIS A 179 -11.79 -4.71 -5.28
N ILE A 180 -12.74 -4.94 -4.37
CA ILE A 180 -13.18 -6.26 -3.93
C ILE A 180 -14.68 -6.43 -4.22
N ASP A 181 -15.01 -7.35 -5.11
CA ASP A 181 -16.38 -7.79 -5.37
C ASP A 181 -16.90 -8.58 -4.16
N THR A 182 -18.13 -8.27 -3.75
CA THR A 182 -18.75 -8.85 -2.56
C THR A 182 -20.00 -9.65 -2.89
N HIS A 183 -20.34 -10.64 -2.07
CA HIS A 183 -21.56 -11.43 -2.28
C HIS A 183 -22.80 -10.53 -2.26
N GLU A 184 -23.88 -10.91 -2.97
CA GLU A 184 -25.07 -10.08 -3.28
C GLU A 184 -25.76 -9.39 -2.08
N GLN A 185 -25.32 -9.65 -0.85
CA GLN A 185 -25.82 -9.11 0.41
C GLN A 185 -25.00 -7.92 0.93
N MET A 186 -23.89 -7.56 0.29
CA MET A 186 -22.98 -6.49 0.70
C MET A 186 -22.67 -5.58 -0.49
N THR A 187 -22.37 -4.30 -0.22
CA THR A 187 -21.83 -3.41 -1.27
C THR A 187 -20.36 -3.73 -1.50
N ASP A 188 -19.91 -3.58 -2.74
CA ASP A 188 -18.50 -3.78 -3.08
C ASP A 188 -17.59 -2.91 -2.21
N VAL A 189 -16.35 -3.37 -2.02
CA VAL A 189 -15.38 -2.66 -1.18
C VAL A 189 -14.26 -2.11 -2.03
N GLY A 190 -14.18 -0.78 -2.08
CA GLY A 190 -13.03 -0.07 -2.63
C GLY A 190 -12.00 0.20 -1.53
N ILE A 191 -10.75 -0.17 -1.72
CA ILE A 191 -9.69 0.04 -0.73
C ILE A 191 -8.71 1.09 -1.24
N GLU A 192 -8.45 2.10 -0.43
CA GLU A 192 -7.68 3.27 -0.83
C GLU A 192 -6.59 3.60 0.21
N VAL A 193 -5.33 3.51 -0.19
CA VAL A 193 -4.17 3.71 0.69
C VAL A 193 -3.69 5.16 0.62
N ILE A 194 -3.71 5.83 1.76
CA ILE A 194 -3.39 7.25 1.87
C ILE A 194 -2.11 7.46 2.67
N THR A 195 -1.14 8.17 2.08
CA THR A 195 0.12 8.52 2.74
C THR A 195 0.29 10.05 2.88
N ASP A 196 1.03 10.50 3.89
CA ASP A 196 1.24 11.93 4.20
C ASP A 196 1.93 12.73 3.09
N SER A 197 2.60 12.05 2.14
CA SER A 197 3.15 12.69 0.94
C SER A 197 2.08 13.21 -0.02
N ASN A 198 0.81 12.88 0.20
CA ASN A 198 -0.29 13.39 -0.59
C ASN A 198 -0.69 14.79 -0.12
N ASN A 199 -0.69 15.75 -1.06
CA ASN A 199 -1.25 17.08 -0.85
C ASN A 199 -2.71 16.93 -0.37
N ILE A 200 -3.09 17.66 0.68
CA ILE A 200 -4.45 17.65 1.22
C ILE A 200 -5.51 17.94 0.14
N ASP A 201 -5.21 18.79 -0.84
CA ASP A 201 -6.11 19.05 -1.97
C ASP A 201 -6.33 17.80 -2.83
N ARG A 202 -5.27 17.02 -3.05
CA ARG A 202 -5.35 15.74 -3.77
C ARG A 202 -6.15 14.72 -2.98
N LEU A 203 -6.03 14.70 -1.65
CA LEU A 203 -6.83 13.82 -0.78
C LEU A 203 -8.30 14.18 -0.81
N VAL A 204 -8.63 15.47 -0.72
CA VAL A 204 -10.01 15.96 -0.84
C VAL A 204 -10.57 15.64 -2.22
N ALA A 205 -9.79 15.81 -3.29
CA ALA A 205 -10.20 15.45 -4.64
C ALA A 205 -10.44 13.94 -4.79
N LYS A 206 -9.60 13.11 -4.16
CA LYS A 206 -9.79 11.65 -4.15
C LYS A 206 -11.09 11.27 -3.42
N TRP A 207 -11.30 11.79 -2.21
CA TRP A 207 -12.55 11.57 -1.47
C TRP A 207 -13.79 12.02 -2.26
N ARG A 208 -13.75 13.19 -2.90
CA ARG A 208 -14.85 13.67 -3.75
C ARG A 208 -15.15 12.76 -4.94
N ARG A 209 -14.14 12.10 -5.49
CA ARG A 209 -14.34 11.15 -6.60
C ARG A 209 -15.02 9.88 -6.12
N LEU A 210 -14.59 9.36 -4.96
CA LEU A 210 -15.03 8.05 -4.46
C LEU A 210 -16.37 8.12 -3.70
N ARG A 211 -16.74 9.26 -3.11
CA ARG A 211 -17.97 9.42 -2.30
C ARG A 211 -19.28 9.16 -3.03
N ASP A 212 -19.28 9.26 -4.36
CA ASP A 212 -20.48 9.14 -5.20
C ASP A 212 -20.55 7.75 -5.85
N GLU A 213 -19.60 6.87 -5.54
CA GLU A 213 -19.62 5.48 -5.97
C GLU A 213 -20.54 4.67 -5.05
N ASP A 214 -21.35 3.78 -5.62
CA ASP A 214 -22.27 2.89 -4.87
C ASP A 214 -21.51 1.73 -4.22
N ARG A 215 -20.65 2.07 -3.25
CA ARG A 215 -19.74 1.12 -2.60
C ARG A 215 -19.25 1.60 -1.24
N THR A 216 -18.74 0.68 -0.44
CA THR A 216 -18.04 1.01 0.81
C THR A 216 -16.57 1.29 0.53
N THR A 217 -16.08 2.47 0.90
CA THR A 217 -14.67 2.84 0.78
C THR A 217 -13.92 2.56 2.08
N PHE A 218 -12.93 1.66 2.02
CA PHE A 218 -12.01 1.36 3.11
C PHE A 218 -10.71 2.16 2.94
N TRP A 219 -10.59 3.24 3.70
CA TRP A 219 -9.43 4.13 3.72
C TRP A 219 -8.32 3.62 4.64
N VAL A 220 -7.17 3.31 4.07
CA VAL A 220 -5.98 2.83 4.78
C VAL A 220 -4.94 3.95 4.87
N PHE A 221 -4.87 4.62 6.01
CA PHE A 221 -3.92 5.72 6.21
C PHE A 221 -2.55 5.21 6.69
N ASP A 222 -1.48 5.89 6.30
CA ASP A 222 -0.15 5.66 6.87
C ASP A 222 -0.14 5.83 8.40
N ARG A 223 -0.91 6.80 8.90
CA ARG A 223 -1.08 7.11 10.32
C ARG A 223 -2.41 7.81 10.59
N ARG A 224 -2.82 7.78 11.86
CA ARG A 224 -4.11 8.33 12.31
C ARG A 224 -4.17 9.85 12.15
N GLU A 225 -3.02 10.52 12.24
CA GLU A 225 -2.92 11.95 12.03
C GLU A 225 -3.32 12.37 10.62
N THR A 226 -2.98 11.57 9.61
CA THR A 226 -3.36 11.81 8.22
C THR A 226 -4.87 11.65 8.03
N ALA A 227 -5.47 10.63 8.67
CA ALA A 227 -6.92 10.44 8.67
C ALA A 227 -7.64 11.65 9.30
N CYS A 228 -7.29 12.02 10.54
CA CYS A 228 -7.91 13.15 11.23
C CYS A 228 -7.75 14.47 10.44
N ARG A 229 -6.61 14.68 9.78
CA ARG A 229 -6.39 15.86 8.93
C ARG A 229 -7.35 15.90 7.74
N LEU A 230 -7.53 14.79 7.04
CA LEU A 230 -8.49 14.72 5.92
C LEU A 230 -9.90 15.07 6.39
N TRP A 231 -10.40 14.40 7.43
CA TRP A 231 -11.77 14.62 7.88
C TRP A 231 -12.01 16.05 8.41
N ASN A 232 -11.06 16.61 9.14
CA ASN A 232 -11.12 18.02 9.55
C ASN A 232 -11.12 18.98 8.34
N GLU A 233 -10.40 18.65 7.28
CA GLU A 233 -10.38 19.45 6.05
C GLU A 233 -11.72 19.36 5.30
N LEU A 234 -12.31 18.18 5.23
CA LEU A 234 -13.64 18.00 4.62
C LEU A 234 -14.71 18.81 5.37
N ASP A 235 -14.66 18.83 6.70
CA ASP A 235 -15.52 19.68 7.55
C ASP A 235 -15.28 21.16 7.30
N TYR A 236 -14.02 21.59 7.26
CA TYR A 236 -13.66 22.97 6.95
C TYR A 236 -14.17 23.43 5.59
N ARG A 237 -14.14 22.55 4.58
CA ARG A 237 -14.63 22.84 3.22
C ARG A 237 -16.13 22.66 3.04
N GLY A 238 -16.87 22.28 4.10
CA GLY A 238 -18.32 22.02 4.01
C GLY A 238 -18.68 20.83 3.13
N LEU A 239 -17.76 19.86 2.98
CA LEU A 239 -17.95 18.66 2.15
C LEU A 239 -18.47 17.48 2.96
N PHE A 240 -18.08 17.41 4.23
CA PHE A 240 -18.54 16.42 5.20
C PHE A 240 -18.55 17.08 6.58
N HIS A 241 -19.70 17.24 7.20
CA HIS A 241 -19.80 17.89 8.51
C HIS A 241 -19.46 16.91 9.63
N LEU A 242 -18.58 17.31 10.55
CA LEU A 242 -18.23 16.50 11.70
C LEU A 242 -18.99 16.93 12.97
N ASP A 243 -19.35 15.96 13.81
CA ASP A 243 -19.79 16.19 15.18
C ASP A 243 -18.60 16.62 16.07
N GLY A 244 -18.16 17.85 15.83
CA GLY A 244 -16.96 18.45 16.39
C GLY A 244 -15.66 18.00 15.70
N LYS A 245 -14.61 18.80 15.82
CA LYS A 245 -13.32 18.54 15.16
C LYS A 245 -12.50 17.43 15.84
N PHE A 246 -11.69 16.72 15.07
CA PHE A 246 -10.62 15.89 15.61
C PHE A 246 -9.53 16.79 16.20
N ARG A 247 -9.44 16.86 17.54
CA ARG A 247 -8.37 17.58 18.26
C ARG A 247 -7.32 16.58 18.73
N LYS A 248 -6.04 16.97 18.78
CA LYS A 248 -4.90 16.12 19.19
C LYS A 248 -4.90 14.77 18.45
N HIS A 249 -4.57 14.80 17.16
CA HIS A 249 -4.82 13.69 16.25
C HIS A 249 -4.25 12.32 16.69
N GLY A 250 -3.11 12.30 17.41
CA GLY A 250 -2.51 11.06 17.92
C GLY A 250 -3.29 10.34 19.02
N ASN A 251 -4.30 10.98 19.64
CA ASN A 251 -5.09 10.40 20.72
C ASN A 251 -6.28 9.57 20.23
N TRP A 252 -6.55 9.58 18.93
CA TRP A 252 -7.68 8.85 18.37
C TRP A 252 -7.26 7.42 18.04
N SER A 253 -8.09 6.44 18.35
CA SER A 253 -7.99 5.09 17.76
C SER A 253 -8.74 5.07 16.43
N SER A 254 -8.43 4.14 15.53
CA SER A 254 -9.17 3.99 14.27
C SER A 254 -10.67 3.77 14.53
N GLN A 255 -11.02 2.96 15.54
CA GLN A 255 -12.40 2.77 15.98
C GLN A 255 -13.08 4.07 16.43
N ALA A 256 -12.39 4.92 17.21
CA ALA A 256 -12.94 6.20 17.63
C ALA A 256 -13.11 7.19 16.46
N ILE A 257 -12.26 7.09 15.42
CA ILE A 257 -12.40 7.86 14.18
C ILE A 257 -13.66 7.40 13.43
N ASN A 258 -13.81 6.09 13.19
CA ASN A 258 -14.96 5.50 12.52
C ASN A 258 -16.29 5.88 13.18
N ARG A 259 -16.43 5.61 14.49
CA ARG A 259 -17.64 5.98 15.25
C ARG A 259 -18.01 7.45 15.13
N LYS A 260 -17.01 8.32 15.01
CA LYS A 260 -17.26 9.76 14.85
C LYS A 260 -17.75 10.07 13.44
N ILE A 261 -17.14 9.50 12.41
CA ILE A 261 -17.55 9.67 11.02
C ILE A 261 -18.99 9.20 10.85
N TRP A 262 -19.30 7.97 11.29
CA TRP A 262 -20.63 7.37 11.17
C TRP A 262 -21.69 8.20 11.89
N ARG A 263 -21.46 8.52 13.18
CA ARG A 263 -22.35 9.41 13.94
C ARG A 263 -22.54 10.78 13.27
N SER A 264 -21.50 11.33 12.67
CA SER A 264 -21.61 12.63 11.98
C SER A 264 -22.47 12.52 10.72
N SER A 265 -22.37 11.41 9.98
CA SER A 265 -23.23 11.13 8.83
C SER A 265 -24.70 11.03 9.24
N ASP A 266 -24.98 10.32 10.34
CA ASP A 266 -26.34 10.18 10.87
C ASP A 266 -26.94 11.54 11.25
N ILE A 267 -26.16 12.39 11.92
CA ILE A 267 -26.60 13.71 12.40
C ILE A 267 -26.84 14.68 11.23
N TYR A 268 -25.92 14.72 10.25
CA TYR A 268 -25.88 15.82 9.27
C TYR A 268 -26.34 15.44 7.86
N ARG A 269 -26.32 14.15 7.49
CA ARG A 269 -26.71 13.67 6.16
C ARG A 269 -27.98 12.83 6.18
N GLY A 270 -28.29 12.19 7.31
CA GLY A 270 -29.44 11.27 7.42
C GLY A 270 -29.26 9.99 6.59
N GLU A 271 -28.04 9.69 6.17
CA GLU A 271 -27.63 8.48 5.47
C GLU A 271 -26.26 8.02 6.04
N PRO A 272 -25.97 6.71 6.06
CA PRO A 272 -24.70 6.23 6.56
C PRO A 272 -23.50 6.73 5.75
N ALA A 273 -22.36 6.91 6.41
CA ALA A 273 -21.13 7.23 5.69
C ALA A 273 -20.58 5.95 5.06
N GLY A 274 -20.47 5.91 3.73
CA GLY A 274 -19.83 4.83 2.95
C GLY A 274 -18.32 4.68 3.19
N ASP A 275 -17.81 5.01 4.38
CA ASP A 275 -16.39 5.19 4.68
C ASP A 275 -15.99 4.43 5.95
N ILE A 276 -14.99 3.55 5.82
CA ILE A 276 -14.32 2.88 6.93
C ILE A 276 -12.84 3.29 6.94
N VAL A 277 -12.29 3.56 8.11
CA VAL A 277 -10.93 4.06 8.31
C VAL A 277 -10.09 3.06 9.10
N GLN A 278 -8.90 2.77 8.59
CA GLN A 278 -7.86 2.06 9.31
C GLN A 278 -6.47 2.62 8.98
N THR A 279 -5.43 2.13 9.64
CA THR A 279 -4.04 2.45 9.31
C THR A 279 -3.29 1.25 8.76
N VAL A 280 -2.24 1.49 7.97
CA VAL A 280 -1.35 0.43 7.46
C VAL A 280 -0.77 -0.40 8.61
N THR A 281 -0.42 0.25 9.73
CA THR A 281 0.05 -0.47 10.92
C THR A 281 -1.07 -1.28 11.58
N GLY A 282 -2.28 -0.73 11.65
CA GLY A 282 -3.45 -1.43 12.18
C GLY A 282 -3.81 -2.67 11.36
N LEU A 283 -3.70 -2.62 10.03
CA LEU A 283 -3.89 -3.79 9.17
C LEU A 283 -2.76 -4.82 9.34
N LEU A 284 -1.51 -4.37 9.52
CA LEU A 284 -0.38 -5.28 9.66
C LEU A 284 -0.38 -6.03 11.00
N GLU A 285 -0.69 -5.31 12.08
CA GLU A 285 -0.67 -5.83 13.45
C GLU A 285 -2.00 -6.48 13.85
N GLY A 286 -3.10 -6.16 13.16
CA GLY A 286 -4.42 -6.75 13.36
C GLY A 286 -4.55 -8.13 12.70
N ASP A 287 -5.46 -8.93 13.23
CA ASP A 287 -5.93 -10.18 12.63
C ASP A 287 -7.17 -9.93 11.75
N GLU A 288 -7.60 -10.98 11.05
CA GLU A 288 -8.79 -10.95 10.20
C GLU A 288 -10.05 -10.64 11.02
N ASP A 289 -10.14 -11.18 12.24
CA ASP A 289 -11.24 -10.93 13.18
C ASP A 289 -11.39 -9.44 13.50
N THR A 290 -10.29 -8.73 13.77
CA THR A 290 -10.32 -7.27 14.02
C THR A 290 -10.91 -6.48 12.86
N ILE A 291 -10.67 -6.92 11.62
CA ILE A 291 -11.20 -6.26 10.42
C ILE A 291 -12.65 -6.66 10.19
N GLN A 292 -12.99 -7.93 10.40
CA GLN A 292 -14.36 -8.43 10.34
C GLN A 292 -15.26 -7.70 11.37
N ASP A 293 -14.81 -7.60 12.62
CA ASP A 293 -15.50 -6.85 13.69
C ASP A 293 -15.76 -5.39 13.29
N LEU A 294 -14.83 -4.77 12.56
CA LEU A 294 -14.99 -3.39 12.09
C LEU A 294 -16.08 -3.26 11.03
N PHE A 295 -16.19 -4.25 10.13
CA PHE A 295 -17.29 -4.31 9.16
C PHE A 295 -18.63 -4.63 9.82
N GLU A 296 -18.65 -5.55 10.78
CA GLU A 296 -19.86 -5.85 11.55
C GLU A 296 -20.33 -4.64 12.36
N GLU A 297 -19.42 -3.91 13.00
CA GLU A 297 -19.74 -2.65 13.68
C GLU A 297 -20.35 -1.65 12.68
N TYR A 298 -19.73 -1.46 11.51
CA TYR A 298 -20.23 -0.58 10.47
C TYR A 298 -21.65 -0.95 10.00
N TYR A 299 -21.87 -2.21 9.60
CA TYR A 299 -23.17 -2.66 9.11
C TYR A 299 -24.23 -2.76 10.21
N SER A 300 -23.85 -2.84 11.48
CA SER A 300 -24.80 -2.75 12.60
C SER A 300 -25.26 -1.31 12.91
N THR A 301 -24.52 -0.30 12.42
CA THR A 301 -24.87 1.11 12.58
C THR A 301 -25.69 1.68 11.43
N ILE A 302 -25.84 0.92 10.34
CA ILE A 302 -26.69 1.21 9.17
C ILE A 302 -28.08 0.62 9.41
#